data_AF-A0A941R759-F1
#
_entry.id   AF-A0A941R759-F1
#
_cell.length_a   1.000
_cell.length_b   1.000
_cell.length_c   1.000
_cell.angle_alpha   90.00
_cell.angle_beta   90.00
_cell.angle_gamma   90.00
#
_symmetry.space_group_name_H-M   'P 1'
#
loop_
_entity.id
_entity.type
_entity.pdbx_description
1 polymer ?
#
loop_
_entity_poly.entity_id
_entity_poly.type
_entity_poly.pdbx_seq_one_letter_code
_entity_poly.pdbx_strand_id
1 'polypeptide(L)'
;MIILFALLYVIVTTSEVGAWGEEGHRGIAEAVQGHLTASTAKSIAKIVETGNDLPPGTLARLSVWPDQIRALTKNPHATIPGFSTAEMEEARQFVAAHPDNTNWHFVDLPPGAAHYPDLAHPDPADPALPFTSTTDVVHMIHQSVDILEGRTESATFTKLQALSWLLHLSEDIHQPLHVASGYYSTAADTLSHPTMLTDPPRSPNNMARTIAEGMYCCFSRTPPAQRNRRMKTCTPFGMTAWWMSWGEPKAV
;
A
#
# COMPACT_ATOMS: atom_id res chain seq x y z
N MET A 1 26.65 -33.24 14.48
CA MET A 1 26.10 -33.24 13.09
C MET A 1 24.66 -32.75 13.02
N ILE A 2 23.73 -33.22 13.87
CA ILE A 2 22.30 -32.82 13.82
C ILE A 2 22.07 -31.31 14.02
N ILE A 3 22.81 -30.66 14.92
CA ILE A 3 22.71 -29.20 15.16
C ILE A 3 23.21 -28.39 13.95
N LEU A 4 24.20 -28.90 13.22
CA LEU A 4 24.71 -28.25 12.00
C LEU A 4 23.68 -28.31 10.87
N PHE A 5 22.97 -29.44 10.72
CA PHE A 5 21.88 -29.59 9.75
C PHE A 5 20.65 -28.75 10.11
N ALA A 6 20.32 -28.61 11.41
CA ALA A 6 19.24 -27.75 11.87
C ALA A 6 19.53 -26.26 11.63
N LEU A 7 20.76 -25.80 11.88
CA LEU A 7 21.19 -24.43 11.57
C LEU A 7 21.24 -24.16 10.05
N LEU A 8 21.66 -25.16 9.25
CA LEU A 8 21.64 -25.03 7.79
C LEU A 8 20.21 -24.96 7.22
N TYR A 9 19.25 -25.65 7.87
CA TYR A 9 17.85 -25.66 7.45
C TYR A 9 17.15 -24.31 7.74
N VAL A 10 17.48 -23.65 8.84
CA VAL A 10 16.92 -22.32 9.20
C VAL A 10 17.45 -21.20 8.30
N ILE A 11 18.67 -21.32 7.77
CA ILE A 11 19.26 -20.29 6.89
C ILE A 11 18.65 -20.34 5.48
N VAL A 12 18.03 -21.44 5.06
CA VAL A 12 17.50 -21.62 3.70
C VAL A 12 16.05 -21.15 3.53
N THR A 13 15.34 -20.78 4.62
CA THR A 13 13.94 -20.34 4.56
C THR A 13 13.73 -18.83 4.71
N THR A 14 14.76 -17.99 4.54
CA THR A 14 14.54 -16.55 4.41
C THR A 14 13.95 -16.27 3.02
N SER A 15 12.64 -16.42 2.87
CA SER A 15 11.93 -15.83 1.73
C SER A 15 12.20 -14.34 1.77
N GLU A 16 12.72 -13.77 0.68
CA GLU A 16 12.67 -12.33 0.50
C GLU A 16 11.19 -11.93 0.65
N VAL A 17 10.88 -11.17 1.69
CA VAL A 17 9.61 -10.44 1.74
C VAL A 17 9.79 -9.32 0.71
N GLY A 18 9.53 -9.67 -0.55
CA GLY A 18 9.50 -8.69 -1.62
C GLY A 18 8.43 -7.66 -1.27
N ALA A 19 8.75 -6.37 -1.43
CA ALA A 19 7.70 -5.37 -1.52
C ALA A 19 6.73 -5.81 -2.62
N TRP A 20 5.43 -5.84 -2.32
CA TRP A 20 4.42 -6.18 -3.31
C TRP A 20 4.52 -5.18 -4.45
N GLY A 21 4.88 -5.67 -5.63
CA GLY A 21 4.64 -4.96 -6.88
C GLY A 21 3.32 -5.43 -7.47
N GLU A 22 3.09 -5.11 -8.75
CA GLU A 22 1.89 -5.52 -9.48
C GLU A 22 1.56 -7.01 -9.32
N GLU A 23 2.56 -7.90 -9.38
CA GLU A 23 2.37 -9.36 -9.24
C GLU A 23 1.86 -9.77 -7.84
N GLY A 24 2.26 -9.03 -6.79
CA GLY A 24 1.78 -9.26 -5.43
C GLY A 24 0.29 -8.98 -5.31
N HIS A 25 -0.12 -7.81 -5.81
CA HIS A 25 -1.52 -7.40 -5.84
C HIS A 25 -2.40 -8.35 -6.68
N ARG A 26 -1.89 -8.79 -7.84
CA ARG A 26 -2.62 -9.76 -8.68
C ARG A 26 -2.77 -11.10 -7.97
N GLY A 27 -1.69 -11.63 -7.40
CA GLY A 27 -1.68 -12.95 -6.79
C GLY A 27 -2.61 -13.06 -5.59
N ILE A 28 -2.62 -12.04 -4.72
CA ILE A 28 -3.53 -11.99 -3.57
C ILE A 28 -4.98 -11.88 -4.04
N ALA A 29 -5.28 -10.95 -4.94
CA ALA A 29 -6.64 -10.76 -5.45
C ALA A 29 -7.18 -11.98 -6.21
N GLU A 30 -6.35 -12.70 -6.96
CA GLU A 30 -6.71 -13.98 -7.61
C GLU A 30 -7.07 -15.05 -6.57
N ALA A 31 -6.24 -15.19 -5.52
CA ALA A 31 -6.53 -16.12 -4.43
C ALA A 31 -7.85 -15.76 -3.73
N VAL A 32 -8.04 -14.48 -3.39
CA VAL A 32 -9.27 -13.97 -2.76
C VAL A 32 -10.50 -14.26 -3.61
N GLN A 33 -10.42 -14.06 -4.94
CA GLN A 33 -11.55 -14.32 -5.82
C GLN A 33 -12.02 -15.78 -5.76
N GLY A 34 -11.08 -16.73 -5.66
CA GLY A 34 -11.38 -18.16 -5.51
C GLY A 34 -12.04 -18.53 -4.17
N HIS A 35 -11.95 -17.66 -3.16
CA HIS A 35 -12.50 -17.87 -1.82
C HIS A 35 -13.80 -17.09 -1.56
N LEU A 36 -14.31 -16.32 -2.54
CA LEU A 36 -15.55 -15.57 -2.38
C LEU A 36 -16.76 -16.49 -2.19
N THR A 37 -17.68 -16.07 -1.33
CA THR A 37 -19.01 -16.68 -1.28
C THR A 37 -19.77 -16.40 -2.58
N ALA A 38 -20.72 -17.27 -2.93
CA ALA A 38 -21.55 -17.10 -4.13
C ALA A 38 -22.35 -15.78 -4.12
N SER A 39 -22.82 -15.33 -2.95
CA SER A 39 -23.50 -14.04 -2.81
C SER A 39 -22.55 -12.86 -3.03
N THR A 40 -21.34 -12.92 -2.48
CA THR A 40 -20.33 -11.86 -2.67
C THR A 40 -19.90 -11.77 -4.12
N ALA A 41 -19.64 -12.90 -4.78
CA ALA A 41 -19.28 -12.94 -6.20
C ALA A 41 -20.38 -12.32 -7.08
N LYS A 42 -21.66 -12.62 -6.81
CA LYS A 42 -22.80 -12.00 -7.52
C LYS A 42 -22.90 -10.49 -7.28
N SER A 43 -22.68 -10.03 -6.04
CA SER A 43 -22.70 -8.60 -5.74
C SER A 43 -21.57 -7.85 -6.47
N ILE A 44 -20.37 -8.43 -6.51
CA ILE A 44 -19.24 -7.87 -7.25
C ILE A 44 -19.53 -7.91 -8.76
N ALA A 45 -20.05 -9.01 -9.30
CA ALA A 45 -20.42 -9.13 -10.72
C ALA A 45 -21.39 -8.02 -11.19
N LYS A 46 -22.29 -7.57 -10.31
CA LYS A 46 -23.16 -6.42 -10.58
C LYS A 46 -22.39 -5.10 -10.62
N ILE A 47 -21.43 -4.91 -9.72
CA ILE A 47 -20.59 -3.69 -9.67
C ILE A 47 -19.70 -3.59 -10.92
N VAL A 48 -19.15 -4.72 -11.39
CA VAL A 48 -18.31 -4.79 -12.59
C VAL A 48 -19.10 -4.99 -13.89
N GLU A 49 -20.43 -4.96 -13.82
CA GLU A 49 -21.35 -5.10 -14.96
C GLU A 49 -21.19 -6.39 -15.78
N THR A 50 -20.73 -7.48 -15.16
CA THR A 50 -20.62 -8.81 -15.80
C THR A 50 -21.85 -9.70 -15.61
N GLY A 51 -22.94 -9.13 -15.10
CA GLY A 51 -24.19 -9.83 -14.85
C GLY A 51 -24.19 -10.57 -13.50
N ASN A 52 -24.38 -11.90 -13.53
CA ASN A 52 -24.44 -12.73 -12.32
C ASN A 52 -23.17 -13.54 -12.06
N ASP A 53 -22.25 -13.58 -13.02
CA ASP A 53 -21.03 -14.36 -12.95
C ASP A 53 -19.83 -13.42 -12.85
N LEU A 54 -18.87 -13.76 -11.98
CA LEU A 54 -17.63 -13.01 -11.81
C LEU A 54 -16.50 -13.73 -12.57
N PRO A 55 -16.05 -13.23 -13.75
CA PRO A 55 -15.03 -13.89 -14.54
C PRO A 55 -13.72 -14.08 -13.77
N PRO A 56 -12.98 -15.18 -13.96
CA PRO A 56 -11.65 -15.36 -13.39
C PRO A 56 -10.72 -14.16 -13.69
N GLY A 57 -9.93 -13.75 -12.70
CA GLY A 57 -8.98 -12.63 -12.84
C GLY A 57 -9.61 -11.23 -12.77
N THR A 58 -10.93 -11.10 -12.55
CA THR A 58 -11.56 -9.79 -12.36
C THR A 58 -10.95 -9.03 -11.17
N LEU A 59 -10.83 -9.66 -10.00
CA LEU A 59 -10.26 -8.97 -8.83
C LEU A 59 -8.79 -8.60 -9.06
N ALA A 60 -7.99 -9.45 -9.71
CA ALA A 60 -6.60 -9.14 -10.02
C ALA A 60 -6.43 -8.00 -11.03
N ARG A 61 -7.36 -7.83 -11.97
CA ARG A 61 -7.37 -6.64 -12.84
C ARG A 61 -7.72 -5.37 -12.06
N LEU A 62 -8.68 -5.46 -11.12
CA LEU A 62 -9.07 -4.33 -10.31
C LEU A 62 -7.99 -3.95 -9.29
N SER A 63 -7.37 -4.92 -8.63
CA SER A 63 -6.40 -4.67 -7.55
C SER A 63 -5.15 -3.92 -8.02
N VAL A 64 -4.82 -3.90 -9.31
CA VAL A 64 -3.65 -3.18 -9.83
C VAL A 64 -3.99 -1.80 -10.41
N TRP A 65 -5.28 -1.51 -10.62
CA TRP A 65 -5.69 -0.29 -11.31
C TRP A 65 -5.25 0.99 -10.58
N PRO A 66 -5.34 1.11 -9.24
CA PRO A 66 -4.87 2.31 -8.54
C PRO A 66 -3.41 2.67 -8.82
N ASP A 67 -2.53 1.67 -8.84
CA ASP A 67 -1.11 1.87 -9.14
C ASP A 67 -0.87 2.21 -10.61
N GLN A 68 -1.61 1.60 -11.53
CA GLN A 68 -1.51 1.87 -12.97
C GLN A 68 -1.85 3.33 -13.31
N ILE A 69 -2.89 3.90 -12.67
CA ILE A 69 -3.34 5.27 -12.95
C ILE A 69 -2.40 6.34 -12.37
N ARG A 70 -1.45 6.01 -11.49
CA ARG A 70 -0.42 6.95 -11.01
C ARG A 70 0.43 7.54 -12.13
N ALA A 71 0.54 6.84 -13.26
CA ALA A 71 1.18 7.35 -14.45
C ALA A 71 0.51 8.65 -14.95
N LEU A 72 -0.80 8.78 -14.79
CA LEU A 72 -1.59 9.94 -15.20
C LEU A 72 -1.41 11.13 -14.26
N THR A 73 -1.16 10.89 -12.96
CA THR A 73 -0.83 11.95 -11.99
C THR A 73 0.49 12.66 -12.38
N LYS A 74 1.47 11.91 -12.89
CA LYS A 74 2.76 12.44 -13.36
C LYS A 74 2.67 13.04 -14.76
N ASN A 75 1.88 12.42 -15.65
CA ASN A 75 1.67 12.86 -17.02
C ASN A 75 0.22 12.57 -17.45
N PRO A 76 -0.66 13.58 -17.49
CA PRO A 76 -2.07 13.40 -17.89
C PRO A 76 -2.28 12.81 -19.30
N HIS A 77 -1.26 12.91 -20.16
CA HIS A 77 -1.27 12.36 -21.52
C HIS A 77 -0.63 10.99 -21.65
N ALA A 78 -0.21 10.36 -20.55
CA ALA A 78 0.33 9.00 -20.58
C ALA A 78 -0.70 7.99 -21.11
N THR A 79 -0.20 6.88 -21.65
CA THR A 79 -1.00 5.72 -22.02
C THR A 79 -0.69 4.57 -21.06
N ILE A 80 -1.72 3.81 -20.70
CA ILE A 80 -1.59 2.63 -19.84
C ILE A 80 -1.80 1.40 -20.72
N PRO A 81 -0.81 0.49 -20.87
CA PRO A 81 -0.97 -0.71 -21.66
C PRO A 81 -2.16 -1.55 -21.21
N GLY A 82 -2.98 -1.99 -22.17
CA GLY A 82 -4.15 -2.82 -21.91
C GLY A 82 -5.45 -2.06 -21.61
N PHE A 83 -5.40 -0.74 -21.41
CA PHE A 83 -6.61 0.07 -21.24
C PHE A 83 -7.24 0.40 -22.61
N SER A 84 -8.55 0.20 -22.71
CA SER A 84 -9.39 0.73 -23.78
C SER A 84 -9.52 2.25 -23.68
N THR A 85 -10.08 2.87 -24.73
CA THR A 85 -10.37 4.31 -24.74
C THR A 85 -11.30 4.73 -23.60
N ALA A 86 -12.29 3.91 -23.26
CA ALA A 86 -13.22 4.19 -22.17
C ALA A 86 -12.53 4.12 -20.80
N GLU A 87 -11.71 3.08 -20.57
CA GLU A 87 -10.94 2.94 -19.32
C GLU A 87 -9.92 4.08 -19.14
N MET A 88 -9.27 4.50 -20.23
CA MET A 88 -8.37 5.66 -20.19
C MET A 88 -9.10 6.95 -19.83
N GLU A 89 -10.31 7.15 -20.35
CA GLU A 89 -11.11 8.33 -20.05
C GLU A 89 -11.57 8.33 -18.60
N GLU A 90 -12.09 7.19 -18.11
CA GLU A 90 -12.46 7.03 -16.70
C GLU A 90 -11.27 7.29 -15.76
N ALA A 91 -10.11 6.70 -16.06
CA ALA A 91 -8.91 6.88 -15.26
C ALA A 91 -8.46 8.35 -15.21
N ARG A 92 -8.53 9.08 -16.33
CA ARG A 92 -8.20 10.52 -16.37
C ARG A 92 -9.18 11.34 -15.55
N GLN A 93 -10.48 11.08 -15.67
CA GLN A 93 -11.51 11.77 -14.88
C GLN A 93 -11.30 11.53 -13.39
N PHE A 94 -11.00 10.28 -13.01
CA PHE A 94 -10.71 9.93 -11.63
C PHE A 94 -9.49 10.67 -11.09
N VAL A 95 -8.36 10.64 -11.80
CA VAL A 95 -7.12 11.31 -11.39
C VAL A 95 -7.29 12.83 -11.34
N ALA A 96 -8.05 13.41 -12.26
CA ALA A 96 -8.36 14.84 -12.24
C ALA A 96 -9.23 15.23 -11.03
N ALA A 97 -10.16 14.37 -10.62
CA ALA A 97 -11.00 14.59 -9.44
C ALA A 97 -10.26 14.33 -8.12
N HIS A 98 -9.23 13.47 -8.13
CA HIS A 98 -8.47 13.06 -6.95
C HIS A 98 -6.95 13.20 -7.20
N PRO A 99 -6.43 14.43 -7.32
CA PRO A 99 -5.02 14.65 -7.67
C PRO A 99 -4.05 14.17 -6.57
N ASP A 100 -4.52 13.96 -5.35
CA ASP A 100 -3.76 13.47 -4.20
C ASP A 100 -3.79 11.93 -4.05
N ASN A 101 -4.37 11.20 -5.00
CA ASN A 101 -4.56 9.73 -4.92
C ASN A 101 -3.28 8.93 -4.63
N THR A 102 -2.11 9.47 -4.96
CA THR A 102 -0.83 8.82 -4.67
C THR A 102 -0.56 8.72 -3.16
N ASN A 103 -1.11 9.63 -2.35
CA ASN A 103 -0.98 9.61 -0.89
C ASN A 103 -1.91 8.58 -0.23
N TRP A 104 -2.86 8.02 -0.97
CA TRP A 104 -3.84 7.08 -0.44
C TRP A 104 -3.26 5.70 -0.17
N HIS A 105 -2.10 5.38 -0.77
CA HIS A 105 -1.48 4.06 -0.70
C HIS A 105 -0.78 3.77 0.63
N PHE A 106 -0.52 4.79 1.45
CA PHE A 106 0.31 4.61 2.65
C PHE A 106 -0.08 5.55 3.79
N VAL A 107 0.48 5.26 4.95
CA VAL A 107 0.62 6.19 6.08
C VAL A 107 2.07 6.16 6.55
N ASP A 108 2.64 7.32 6.82
CA ASP A 108 4.04 7.45 7.23
C ASP A 108 4.18 7.42 8.76
N LEU A 109 3.74 6.37 9.43
CA LEU A 109 3.92 6.29 10.89
C LEU A 109 5.42 6.22 11.26
N PRO A 110 5.85 6.89 12.35
CA PRO A 110 7.24 6.88 12.76
C PRO A 110 7.68 5.51 13.30
N PRO A 111 8.98 5.18 13.26
CA PRO A 111 9.49 3.94 13.81
C PRO A 111 9.12 3.82 15.29
N GLY A 112 8.53 2.68 15.67
CA GLY A 112 8.11 2.45 17.05
C GLY A 112 6.73 3.00 17.41
N ALA A 113 5.97 3.54 16.44
CA ALA A 113 4.54 3.79 16.64
C ALA A 113 3.84 2.49 17.09
N ALA A 114 3.14 2.55 18.23
CA ALA A 114 2.49 1.37 18.81
C ALA A 114 1.16 1.02 18.15
N HIS A 115 0.50 2.03 17.57
CA HIS A 115 -0.82 1.92 16.97
C HIS A 115 -1.04 3.04 15.95
N TYR A 116 -2.03 2.84 15.08
CA TYR A 116 -2.63 3.91 14.30
C TYR A 116 -3.65 4.66 15.19
N PRO A 117 -3.66 6.00 15.21
CA PRO A 117 -4.55 6.80 16.08
C PRO A 117 -6.04 6.46 15.92
N ASP A 118 -6.81 6.53 17.00
CA ASP A 118 -8.28 6.47 16.91
C ASP A 118 -8.79 7.79 16.31
N LEU A 119 -9.21 7.76 15.05
CA LEU A 119 -9.70 8.94 14.34
C LEU A 119 -11.11 9.36 14.73
N ALA A 120 -11.91 8.44 15.28
CA ALA A 120 -13.25 8.78 15.75
C ALA A 120 -13.18 9.58 17.05
N HIS A 121 -12.15 9.32 17.86
CA HIS A 121 -11.90 10.01 19.13
C HIS A 121 -10.41 10.33 19.30
N PRO A 122 -9.86 11.27 18.49
CA PRO A 122 -8.43 11.51 18.47
C PRO A 122 -7.96 12.09 19.80
N ASP A 123 -6.99 11.41 20.44
CA ASP A 123 -6.24 11.96 21.55
C ASP A 123 -5.20 12.95 21.01
N PRO A 124 -5.31 14.27 21.30
CA PRO A 124 -4.35 15.25 20.83
C PRO A 124 -2.91 15.03 21.35
N ALA A 125 -2.75 14.19 22.39
CA ALA A 125 -1.46 13.79 22.93
C ALA A 125 -0.87 12.53 22.27
N ASP A 126 -1.60 11.87 21.36
CA ASP A 126 -1.10 10.70 20.64
C ASP A 126 0.10 11.09 19.75
N PRO A 127 1.29 10.49 19.95
CA PRO A 127 2.48 10.82 19.18
C PRO A 127 2.39 10.42 17.70
N ALA A 128 1.52 9.48 17.33
CA ALA A 128 1.31 9.05 15.95
C ALA A 128 0.33 9.96 15.18
N LEU A 129 -0.55 10.69 15.88
CA LEU A 129 -1.57 11.56 15.26
C LEU A 129 -1.02 12.55 14.21
N PRO A 130 0.13 13.23 14.42
CA PRO A 130 0.70 14.14 13.43
C PRO A 130 1.16 13.50 12.11
N PHE A 131 1.28 12.18 12.07
CA PHE A 131 1.76 11.40 10.93
C PHE A 131 0.62 10.80 10.10
N THR A 132 -0.63 11.11 10.46
CA THR A 132 -1.83 10.70 9.73
C THR A 132 -2.31 11.80 8.80
N SER A 133 -3.09 11.42 7.80
CA SER A 133 -3.69 12.32 6.81
C SER A 133 -5.15 11.93 6.61
N THR A 134 -6.03 12.89 6.35
CA THR A 134 -7.44 12.62 6.05
C THR A 134 -7.67 11.81 4.78
N THR A 135 -6.62 11.57 3.99
CA THR A 135 -6.64 10.76 2.77
C THR A 135 -5.58 9.66 2.78
N ASP A 136 -5.05 9.27 3.94
CA ASP A 136 -4.16 8.10 4.03
C ASP A 136 -4.88 6.77 3.80
N VAL A 137 -4.10 5.68 3.72
CA VAL A 137 -4.61 4.32 3.45
C VAL A 137 -5.76 3.90 4.35
N VAL A 138 -5.75 4.27 5.63
CA VAL A 138 -6.81 3.88 6.58
C VAL A 138 -8.10 4.64 6.24
N HIS A 139 -8.02 5.95 6.03
CA HIS A 139 -9.17 6.77 5.66
C HIS A 139 -9.80 6.31 4.35
N MET A 140 -8.97 6.00 3.35
CA MET A 140 -9.45 5.61 2.03
C MET A 140 -10.02 4.19 2.00
N ILE A 141 -9.56 3.27 2.87
CA ILE A 141 -10.25 2.00 3.13
C ILE A 141 -11.65 2.27 3.68
N HIS A 142 -11.78 3.10 4.72
CA HIS A 142 -13.08 3.43 5.32
C HIS A 142 -14.04 4.08 4.30
N GLN A 143 -13.56 5.07 3.54
CA GLN A 143 -14.35 5.73 2.51
C GLN A 143 -14.80 4.75 1.42
N SER A 144 -13.92 3.84 0.98
CA SER A 144 -14.27 2.84 -0.02
C SER A 144 -15.36 1.89 0.50
N VAL A 145 -15.25 1.46 1.75
CA VAL A 145 -16.27 0.63 2.43
C VAL A 145 -17.61 1.38 2.52
N ASP A 146 -17.61 2.64 2.93
CA ASP A 146 -18.83 3.47 3.03
C ASP A 146 -19.54 3.62 1.68
N ILE A 147 -18.79 3.82 0.60
CA ILE A 147 -19.33 3.91 -0.77
C ILE A 147 -19.92 2.55 -1.20
N LEU A 148 -19.22 1.45 -0.95
CA LEU A 148 -19.69 0.11 -1.31
C LEU A 148 -20.97 -0.26 -0.57
N GLU A 149 -21.03 0.04 0.73
CA GLU A 149 -22.21 -0.20 1.58
C GLU A 149 -23.34 0.82 1.36
N GLY A 150 -23.08 1.89 0.59
CA GLY A 150 -24.08 2.92 0.29
C GLY A 150 -24.37 3.85 1.47
N ARG A 151 -23.45 3.95 2.44
CA ARG A 151 -23.51 4.95 3.52
C ARG A 151 -23.09 6.34 3.04
N THR A 152 -22.31 6.40 1.96
CA THR A 152 -21.87 7.65 1.34
C THR A 152 -22.07 7.56 -0.17
N GLU A 153 -22.64 8.63 -0.75
CA GLU A 153 -22.70 8.80 -2.21
C GLU A 153 -21.58 9.75 -2.65
N SER A 154 -20.95 9.44 -3.79
CA SER A 154 -19.94 10.30 -4.41
C SER A 154 -20.15 10.37 -5.90
N ALA A 155 -20.14 11.60 -6.44
CA ALA A 155 -20.24 11.85 -7.87
C ALA A 155 -18.93 11.56 -8.61
N THR A 156 -17.80 11.58 -7.91
CA THR A 156 -16.46 11.43 -8.50
C THR A 156 -15.81 10.09 -8.16
N PHE A 157 -16.32 9.36 -7.16
CA PHE A 157 -15.76 8.10 -6.69
C PHE A 157 -16.83 7.00 -6.71
N THR A 158 -16.87 6.24 -7.80
CA THR A 158 -17.93 5.24 -8.06
C THR A 158 -17.75 3.97 -7.22
N LYS A 159 -18.77 3.10 -7.15
CA LYS A 159 -18.64 1.79 -6.49
C LYS A 159 -17.60 0.88 -7.14
N LEU A 160 -17.43 0.96 -8.46
CA LEU A 160 -16.40 0.20 -9.17
C LEU A 160 -15.00 0.67 -8.75
N GLN A 161 -14.80 1.98 -8.70
CA GLN A 161 -13.55 2.57 -8.25
C GLN A 161 -13.30 2.28 -6.77
N ALA A 162 -14.33 2.38 -5.92
CA ALA A 162 -14.22 2.06 -4.49
C ALA A 162 -13.88 0.59 -4.26
N LEU A 163 -14.44 -0.33 -5.04
CA LEU A 163 -14.04 -1.74 -5.01
C LEU A 163 -12.57 -1.91 -5.40
N SER A 164 -12.15 -1.26 -6.47
CA SER A 164 -10.77 -1.28 -6.97
C SER A 164 -9.77 -0.77 -5.91
N TRP A 165 -10.06 0.39 -5.31
CA TRP A 165 -9.27 0.96 -4.23
C TRP A 165 -9.32 0.10 -2.97
N LEU A 166 -10.47 -0.43 -2.55
CA LEU A 166 -10.54 -1.28 -1.37
C LEU A 166 -9.66 -2.53 -1.51
N LEU A 167 -9.67 -3.19 -2.67
CA LEU A 167 -8.82 -4.34 -2.93
C LEU A 167 -7.34 -3.97 -2.81
N HIS A 168 -6.92 -2.92 -3.54
CA HIS A 168 -5.54 -2.47 -3.57
C HIS A 168 -5.05 -2.02 -2.18
N LEU A 169 -5.81 -1.16 -1.50
CA LEU A 169 -5.42 -0.61 -0.21
C LEU A 169 -5.43 -1.65 0.91
N SER A 170 -6.32 -2.63 0.84
CA SER A 170 -6.28 -3.78 1.75
C SER A 170 -4.99 -4.57 1.57
N GLU A 171 -4.39 -4.61 0.38
CA GLU A 171 -3.10 -5.26 0.15
C GLU A 171 -1.94 -4.34 0.59
N ASP A 172 -2.02 -3.04 0.31
CA ASP A 172 -1.03 -2.05 0.71
C ASP A 172 -0.87 -2.00 2.22
N ILE A 173 -1.96 -1.95 2.99
CA ILE A 173 -1.88 -1.85 4.47
C ILE A 173 -1.23 -3.08 5.11
N HIS A 174 -1.24 -4.24 4.43
CA HIS A 174 -0.52 -5.44 4.88
C HIS A 174 0.96 -5.44 4.50
N GLN A 175 1.43 -4.45 3.73
CA GLN A 175 2.83 -4.23 3.39
C GLN A 175 3.47 -3.32 4.44
N PRO A 176 4.47 -3.79 5.22
CA PRO A 176 5.00 -3.02 6.36
C PRO A 176 5.58 -1.64 6.03
N LEU A 177 6.10 -1.42 4.82
CA LEU A 177 6.64 -0.13 4.35
C LEU A 177 5.57 0.82 3.79
N HIS A 178 4.31 0.41 3.69
CA HIS A 178 3.18 1.30 3.42
C HIS A 178 2.52 1.82 4.72
N VAL A 179 2.90 1.30 5.88
CA VAL A 179 2.35 1.74 7.17
C VAL A 179 3.40 2.34 8.12
N ALA A 180 4.66 2.30 7.73
CA ALA A 180 5.76 2.79 8.54
C ALA A 180 6.83 3.44 7.67
N SER A 181 7.41 4.53 8.18
CA SER A 181 8.45 5.27 7.48
C SER A 181 9.67 5.54 8.36
N GLY A 182 10.84 5.53 7.73
CA GLY A 182 12.08 5.93 8.38
C GLY A 182 12.27 7.44 8.29
N TYR A 183 12.49 8.09 9.43
CA TYR A 183 12.85 9.50 9.50
C TYR A 183 14.33 9.65 9.77
N TYR A 184 15.02 10.49 9.00
CA TYR A 184 16.46 10.65 9.12
C TYR A 184 16.86 12.11 9.20
N SER A 185 17.76 12.45 10.12
CA SER A 185 18.47 13.73 10.13
C SER A 185 19.75 13.63 9.32
N THR A 186 20.01 14.67 8.53
CA THR A 186 21.24 14.82 7.75
C THR A 186 21.84 16.21 7.98
N ALA A 187 23.17 16.31 7.94
CA ALA A 187 23.88 17.58 8.15
C ALA A 187 23.73 18.59 6.98
N ALA A 188 23.10 18.20 5.87
CA ALA A 188 22.81 19.02 4.68
C ALA A 188 21.83 18.26 3.74
N ASP A 189 21.56 18.78 2.53
CA ASP A 189 20.77 18.15 1.45
C ASP A 189 21.31 16.79 0.94
N THR A 190 22.34 16.23 1.59
CA THR A 190 22.98 14.97 1.23
C THR A 190 22.75 13.91 2.29
N LEU A 191 22.39 12.69 1.85
CA LEU A 191 22.20 11.50 2.69
C LEU A 191 23.53 10.78 3.00
N SER A 192 24.64 11.50 3.13
CA SER A 192 25.98 10.90 3.26
C SER A 192 26.22 10.25 4.63
N HIS A 193 25.56 10.76 5.68
CA HIS A 193 25.59 10.23 7.04
C HIS A 193 24.19 10.32 7.69
N PRO A 194 23.21 9.54 7.21
CA PRO A 194 21.85 9.61 7.74
C PRO A 194 21.82 9.01 9.14
N THR A 195 21.24 9.74 10.09
CA THR A 195 20.97 9.22 11.44
C THR A 195 19.46 9.09 11.60
N MET A 196 18.98 7.89 11.96
CA MET A 196 17.55 7.66 12.16
C MET A 196 17.06 8.43 13.38
N LEU A 197 15.93 9.12 13.22
CA LEU A 197 15.22 9.81 14.28
C LEU A 197 14.24 8.83 14.92
N THR A 198 14.42 8.56 16.21
CA THR A 198 13.51 7.73 17.00
C THR A 198 12.29 8.51 17.52
N ASP A 199 12.38 9.84 17.50
CA ASP A 199 11.31 10.77 17.88
C ASP A 199 11.31 11.93 16.87
N PRO A 200 10.76 11.71 15.66
CA PRO A 200 10.79 12.71 14.61
C PRO A 200 9.88 13.91 14.93
N PRO A 201 10.27 15.14 14.54
CA PRO A 201 9.47 16.32 14.81
C PRO A 201 8.13 16.28 14.07
N ARG A 202 7.10 16.86 14.71
CA ARG A 202 5.68 16.91 14.32
C ARG A 202 5.38 17.33 12.88
N SER A 203 6.33 18.00 12.22
CA SER A 203 6.29 18.34 10.82
C SER A 203 7.66 18.02 10.23
N PRO A 204 7.76 17.17 9.20
CA PRO A 204 9.01 16.95 8.50
C PRO A 204 9.33 18.23 7.72
N ASN A 205 9.87 19.25 8.39
CA ASN A 205 10.61 20.29 7.71
C ASN A 205 11.77 19.63 6.94
N ASN A 206 12.25 20.29 5.89
CA ASN A 206 13.27 19.90 4.88
C ASN A 206 14.50 19.08 5.33
N MET A 207 14.71 18.87 6.64
CA MET A 207 15.77 18.05 7.24
C MET A 207 15.37 16.60 7.53
N ALA A 208 14.07 16.26 7.56
CA ALA A 208 13.60 14.89 7.72
C ALA A 208 13.18 14.35 6.35
N ARG A 209 14.02 13.51 5.74
CA ARG A 209 13.65 12.82 4.50
C ARG A 209 12.98 11.50 4.84
N THR A 210 11.73 11.39 4.41
CA THR A 210 10.90 10.19 4.48
C THR A 210 11.32 9.21 3.39
N ILE A 211 11.44 7.92 3.71
CA ILE A 211 11.48 6.85 2.71
C ILE A 211 10.09 6.22 2.67
N ALA A 212 9.15 6.97 2.08
CA ALA A 212 7.82 6.45 1.73
C ALA A 212 7.90 5.83 0.32
N GLU A 213 6.92 5.01 -0.06
CA GLU A 213 6.77 4.36 -1.37
C GLU A 213 7.53 3.03 -1.60
N GLY A 214 7.82 2.24 -0.57
CA GLY A 214 8.51 0.95 -0.77
C GLY A 214 9.89 1.09 -1.44
N MET A 215 10.44 2.31 -1.45
CA MET A 215 11.67 2.61 -2.15
C MET A 215 12.85 2.10 -1.31
N TYR A 216 13.35 0.91 -1.67
CA TYR A 216 14.61 0.40 -1.15
C TYR A 216 15.74 1.40 -1.46
N CYS A 217 16.11 2.26 -0.51
CA CYS A 217 17.39 2.96 -0.59
C CYS A 217 18.54 1.96 -0.38
N CYS A 218 18.91 1.27 -1.46
CA CYS A 218 20.16 0.52 -1.55
C CYS A 218 21.33 1.50 -1.49
N PHE A 219 21.87 1.75 -0.29
CA PHE A 219 23.17 2.37 -0.13
C PHE A 219 24.26 1.39 -0.60
N SER A 220 24.70 1.50 -1.86
CA SER A 220 25.95 0.88 -2.31
C SER A 220 27.02 1.95 -2.50
N ARG A 221 28.19 1.77 -1.89
CA ARG A 221 29.41 2.55 -2.12
C ARG A 221 30.00 2.23 -3.50
N THR A 222 29.28 2.48 -4.58
CA THR A 222 29.83 2.32 -5.93
C THR A 222 29.63 3.60 -6.74
N PRO A 223 30.72 4.26 -7.21
CA PRO A 223 30.62 5.50 -7.97
C PRO A 223 29.93 5.28 -9.33
N PRO A 224 29.42 6.36 -9.97
CA PRO A 224 28.49 6.26 -11.09
C PRO A 224 29.21 5.93 -12.40
N ALA A 225 29.47 4.64 -12.62
CA ALA A 225 29.69 4.09 -13.95
C ALA A 225 29.31 2.60 -13.90
N GLN A 226 28.49 2.16 -14.86
CA GLN A 226 27.98 0.79 -15.03
C GLN A 226 26.68 0.45 -14.28
N ARG A 227 25.57 1.02 -14.76
CA ARG A 227 24.27 0.35 -14.68
C ARG A 227 24.31 -0.87 -15.61
N ASN A 228 24.46 -2.06 -15.02
CA ASN A 228 24.03 -3.30 -15.66
C ASN A 228 23.12 -4.05 -14.69
N ARG A 229 21.93 -4.44 -15.19
CA ARG A 229 20.90 -5.22 -14.48
C ARG A 229 21.54 -6.40 -13.75
N ARG A 230 21.66 -6.31 -12.43
CA ARG A 230 21.70 -7.47 -11.54
C ARG A 230 20.87 -7.13 -10.30
N MET A 231 19.77 -7.86 -10.13
CA MET A 231 19.08 -7.98 -8.85
C MET A 231 20.13 -8.37 -7.79
N LYS A 232 20.16 -7.63 -6.69
CA LYS A 232 21.02 -7.93 -5.54
C LYS A 232 20.13 -7.91 -4.30
N THR A 233 20.13 -9.06 -3.63
CA THR A 233 19.39 -9.46 -2.44
C THR A 233 19.76 -8.62 -1.21
N CYS A 234 18.80 -8.29 -0.35
CA CYS A 234 19.01 -7.62 0.94
C CYS A 234 18.29 -8.37 2.07
N THR A 235 19.00 -8.67 3.17
CA THR A 235 18.43 -9.18 4.42
C THR A 235 18.10 -8.01 5.37
N PRO A 236 16.86 -7.88 5.88
CA PRO A 236 16.54 -6.90 6.92
C PRO A 236 17.10 -7.35 8.27
N PHE A 237 17.81 -6.46 8.96
CA PHE A 237 18.19 -6.68 10.36
C PHE A 237 17.11 -6.07 11.26
N GLY A 238 16.38 -6.91 11.99
CA GLY A 238 15.75 -6.52 13.26
C GLY A 238 14.40 -5.80 13.23
N MET A 239 13.45 -6.13 12.34
CA MET A 239 12.03 -5.79 12.55
C MET A 239 11.24 -7.04 12.94
N THR A 240 10.87 -7.16 14.21
CA THR A 240 9.85 -8.11 14.66
C THR A 240 8.49 -7.43 14.59
N ALA A 241 7.66 -7.83 13.61
CA ALA A 241 6.26 -7.43 13.56
C ALA A 241 5.46 -8.18 14.64
N TRP A 242 4.75 -7.44 15.49
CA TRP A 242 3.76 -8.00 16.40
C TRP A 242 2.38 -7.86 15.75
N TRP A 243 1.70 -8.99 15.56
CA TRP A 243 0.38 -9.03 14.90
C TRP A 243 -0.71 -8.53 15.86
N MET A 244 -1.54 -7.59 15.39
CA MET A 244 -2.83 -7.30 16.02
C MET A 244 -3.83 -8.39 15.61
N SER A 245 -4.35 -9.16 16.57
CA SER A 245 -5.51 -10.02 16.31
C SER A 245 -6.77 -9.18 16.37
N TRP A 246 -7.51 -9.08 15.26
CA TRP A 246 -8.87 -8.58 15.30
C TRP A 246 -9.73 -9.59 16.08
N GLY A 247 -10.38 -9.13 17.14
CA GLY A 247 -11.17 -9.97 18.04
C GLY A 247 -12.28 -10.71 17.28
N GLU A 248 -12.47 -11.99 17.60
CA GLU A 248 -13.53 -12.79 17.00
C GLU A 248 -14.92 -12.18 17.28
N PRO A 249 -15.85 -12.23 16.31
CA PRO A 249 -17.22 -11.84 16.54
C PRO A 249 -17.84 -12.77 17.58
N LYS A 250 -18.30 -12.20 18.70
CA LYS A 250 -19.13 -12.93 19.66
C LYS A 250 -20.45 -13.27 18.97
N ALA A 251 -20.69 -14.57 18.77
CA ALA A 251 -21.99 -15.08 18.37
C ALA A 251 -23.05 -14.65 19.41
N VAL A 252 -24.13 -14.04 18.93
CA VAL A 252 -25.40 -13.87 19.65
C VAL A 252 -26.42 -14.79 18.99
#